data_AF-A0A847CUR4-F1
#
_entry.id   AF-A0A847CUR4-F1
#
_cell.length_a   1.000
_cell.length_b   1.000
_cell.length_c   1.000
_cell.angle_alpha   90.00
_cell.angle_beta   90.00
_cell.angle_gamma   90.00
#
_symmetry.space_group_name_H-M   'P 1'
#
loop_
_entity.id
_entity.type
_entity.pdbx_description
1 polymer ?
#
loop_
_entity_poly.entity_id
_entity_poly.type
_entity_poly.pdbx_seq_one_letter_code
_entity_poly.pdbx_strand_id
1 'polypeptide(L)'
;MDKEKILEQARKKNIDEGAEHSKSKGIEIGYKIFLGMSIFLIIFNLFVGEKTFSVQSMFWGFIAAEGYTSYQFSGERSSKFRMIFSGLASIIYLINHILYSIG
;
A
#
# COMPACT_ATOMS: atom_id res chain seq x y z
N MET A 1 -20.13 -24.21 -0.48
CA MET A 1 -18.65 -24.20 -0.49
C MET A 1 -18.19 -25.61 -0.14
N ASP A 2 -17.66 -26.36 -1.11
CA ASP A 2 -17.26 -27.77 -0.93
C ASP A 2 -15.99 -27.85 -0.07
N LYS A 3 -16.15 -28.12 1.23
CA LYS A 3 -15.04 -28.28 2.18
C LYS A 3 -14.01 -29.31 1.72
N GLU A 4 -14.45 -30.37 1.05
CA GLU A 4 -13.59 -31.45 0.55
C GLU A 4 -12.64 -30.98 -0.56
N LYS A 5 -13.12 -30.15 -1.50
CA LYS A 5 -12.28 -29.56 -2.55
C LYS A 5 -11.21 -28.61 -2.00
N ILE A 6 -11.54 -27.85 -0.95
CA ILE A 6 -10.59 -26.95 -0.28
C ILE A 6 -9.51 -27.77 0.44
N LEU A 7 -9.90 -28.84 1.14
CA LEU A 7 -8.98 -29.73 1.84
C LEU A 7 -8.05 -30.50 0.89
N GLU A 8 -8.57 -30.99 -0.25
CA GLU A 8 -7.74 -31.61 -1.28
C GLU A 8 -6.76 -30.62 -1.93
N GLN A 9 -7.22 -29.40 -2.23
CA GLN A 9 -6.34 -28.35 -2.76
C GLN A 9 -5.26 -27.95 -1.76
N ALA A 10 -5.59 -27.79 -0.48
CA ALA A 10 -4.63 -27.47 0.57
C ALA A 10 -3.57 -28.57 0.72
N ARG A 11 -3.99 -29.86 0.71
CA ARG A 11 -3.09 -31.01 0.74
C ARG A 11 -2.20 -31.11 -0.50
N LYS A 12 -2.72 -30.80 -1.69
CA LYS A 12 -1.94 -30.76 -2.94
C LYS A 12 -0.91 -29.63 -2.96
N LYS A 13 -1.20 -28.51 -2.29
CA LYS A 13 -0.42 -27.28 -2.40
C LYS A 13 0.75 -27.23 -1.42
N ASN A 14 0.82 -28.14 -0.45
CA ASN A 14 1.91 -28.29 0.53
C ASN A 14 2.41 -26.92 1.04
N ILE A 15 1.47 -26.02 1.29
CA ILE A 15 1.77 -24.65 1.71
C ILE A 15 2.12 -24.74 3.18
N ASP A 16 3.37 -24.43 3.48
CA ASP A 16 3.81 -24.18 4.85
C ASP A 16 3.13 -22.89 5.34
N GLU A 17 2.12 -23.04 6.18
CA GLU A 17 1.38 -21.93 6.80
C GLU A 17 2.32 -20.99 7.57
N GLY A 18 3.42 -21.52 8.12
CA GLY A 18 4.45 -20.72 8.78
C GLY A 18 5.21 -19.81 7.81
N ALA A 19 5.51 -20.31 6.61
CA ALA A 19 6.15 -19.51 5.56
C ALA A 19 5.21 -18.42 5.02
N GLU A 20 3.92 -18.70 4.86
CA GLU A 20 2.91 -17.72 4.43
C GLU A 20 2.67 -16.64 5.50
N HIS A 21 2.64 -17.04 6.77
CA HIS A 21 2.53 -16.11 7.89
C HIS A 21 3.73 -15.17 7.98
N SER A 22 4.96 -15.72 7.90
CA SER A 22 6.20 -14.94 7.92
C SER A 22 6.25 -13.94 6.76
N LYS A 23 5.88 -14.36 5.55
CA LYS A 23 5.82 -13.49 4.36
C LYS A 23 4.83 -12.34 4.55
N SER A 24 3.63 -12.63 5.03
CA SER A 24 2.60 -11.61 5.27
C SER A 24 3.05 -10.61 6.34
N LYS A 25 3.69 -11.09 7.40
CA LYS A 25 4.28 -10.23 8.44
C LYS A 25 5.39 -9.35 7.91
N GLY A 26 6.26 -9.89 7.06
CA GLY A 26 7.31 -9.14 6.39
C GLY A 26 6.77 -8.00 5.52
N ILE A 27 5.69 -8.25 4.77
CA ILE A 27 5.01 -7.23 3.96
C ILE A 27 4.41 -6.14 4.87
N GLU A 28 3.74 -6.53 5.95
CA GLU A 28 3.16 -5.59 6.93
C GLU A 28 4.22 -4.65 7.55
N ILE A 29 5.37 -5.21 7.94
CA ILE A 29 6.49 -4.46 8.51
C ILE A 29 7.12 -3.55 7.44
N GLY A 30 7.35 -4.08 6.24
CA GLY A 30 7.92 -3.32 5.12
C GLY A 30 7.06 -2.11 4.75
N TYR A 31 5.73 -2.28 4.75
CA TYR A 31 4.77 -1.21 4.55
C TYR A 31 4.93 -0.07 5.58
N LYS A 32 5.00 -0.41 6.87
CA LYS A 32 5.18 0.56 7.96
C LYS A 32 6.50 1.31 7.85
N ILE A 33 7.59 0.60 7.54
CA ILE A 33 8.91 1.21 7.32
C ILE A 33 8.85 2.17 6.13
N PHE A 34 8.25 1.75 5.01
CA PHE A 34 8.12 2.59 3.81
C PHE A 34 7.34 3.88 4.07
N LEU A 35 6.20 3.79 4.77
CA LEU A 35 5.44 4.98 5.17
C LEU A 35 6.25 5.89 6.10
N GLY A 36 6.97 5.32 7.07
CA GLY A 36 7.84 6.07 7.96
C GLY A 36 8.94 6.83 7.20
N MET A 37 9.63 6.18 6.27
CA MET A 37 10.64 6.83 5.43
C MET A 37 10.03 7.91 4.53
N SER A 38 8.85 7.66 3.97
CA SER A 38 8.15 8.63 3.13
C SER A 38 7.79 9.89 3.91
N ILE A 39 7.29 9.76 5.14
CA ILE A 39 7.02 10.90 6.04
C ILE A 39 8.30 11.67 6.35
N PHE A 40 9.37 10.95 6.69
CA PHE A 40 10.68 11.57 6.95
C PHE A 40 11.17 12.37 5.75
N LEU A 41 11.13 11.81 4.54
CA LEU A 41 11.55 12.48 3.31
C LEU A 41 10.68 13.69 2.97
N ILE A 42 9.36 13.59 3.17
CA ILE A 42 8.46 14.73 2.96
C ILE A 42 8.85 15.88 3.88
N ILE A 43 9.06 15.61 5.17
CA ILE A 43 9.45 16.62 6.16
C ILE A 43 10.84 17.19 5.81
N PHE A 44 11.81 16.34 5.51
CA PHE A 44 13.16 16.76 5.17
C PHE A 44 13.19 17.67 3.94
N ASN A 45 12.53 17.26 2.86
CA ASN A 45 12.46 18.06 1.62
C ASN A 45 11.78 19.42 1.86
N LEU A 46 10.74 19.47 2.71
CA LEU A 46 10.12 20.75 3.09
C LEU A 46 11.12 21.70 3.78
N PHE A 47 12.02 21.20 4.61
CA PHE A 47 13.08 22.01 5.23
C PHE A 47 14.15 22.47 4.25
N VAL A 48 14.48 21.65 3.25
CA VAL A 48 15.49 21.98 2.22
C VAL A 48 14.91 22.81 1.07
N GLY A 49 13.58 22.99 1.02
CA GLY A 49 12.88 23.70 -0.06
C GLY A 49 12.69 22.86 -1.33
N GLU A 50 12.99 21.56 -1.25
CA GLU A 50 12.81 20.58 -2.32
C GLU A 50 11.34 20.19 -2.48
N LYS A 51 10.92 19.85 -3.70
CA LYS A 51 9.56 19.35 -3.93
C LYS A 51 9.44 17.90 -3.48
N THR A 52 8.24 17.52 -3.07
CA THR A 52 7.93 16.19 -2.51
C THR A 52 6.98 15.37 -3.36
N PHE A 53 6.68 15.82 -4.59
CA PHE A 53 5.61 15.22 -5.41
C PHE A 53 5.84 13.73 -5.69
N SER A 54 7.08 13.33 -5.97
CA SER A 54 7.45 11.92 -6.18
C SER A 54 7.16 11.07 -4.94
N VAL A 55 7.68 11.49 -3.77
CA VAL A 55 7.49 10.78 -2.50
C VAL A 55 6.02 10.75 -2.09
N GLN A 56 5.29 11.86 -2.24
CA GLN A 56 3.87 11.95 -1.94
C GLN A 56 3.03 11.05 -2.85
N SER A 57 3.37 10.94 -4.14
CA SER A 57 2.66 10.05 -5.06
C SER A 57 2.73 8.59 -4.60
N MET A 58 3.91 8.13 -4.19
CA MET A 58 4.10 6.78 -3.68
C MET A 58 3.43 6.60 -2.32
N PHE A 59 3.61 7.53 -1.40
CA PHE A 59 2.99 7.50 -0.07
C PHE A 59 1.48 7.29 -0.14
N TRP A 60 0.79 8.11 -0.95
CA TRP A 60 -0.65 7.98 -1.12
C TRP A 60 -1.05 6.71 -1.89
N GLY A 61 -0.23 6.26 -2.85
CA GLY A 61 -0.45 4.99 -3.55
C GLY A 61 -0.41 3.79 -2.61
N PHE A 62 0.53 3.79 -1.65
CA PHE A 62 0.61 2.76 -0.63
C PHE A 62 -0.58 2.83 0.35
N ILE A 63 -1.05 4.02 0.75
CA ILE A 63 -2.28 4.16 1.55
C ILE A 63 -3.50 3.63 0.79
N ALA A 64 -3.54 3.82 -0.52
CA ALA A 64 -4.62 3.29 -1.36
C ALA A 64 -4.61 1.76 -1.39
N ALA A 65 -3.44 1.14 -1.52
CA ALA A 65 -3.28 -0.32 -1.50
C ALA A 65 -3.67 -0.93 -0.14
N GLU A 66 -3.31 -0.30 0.98
CA GLU A 66 -3.76 -0.70 2.32
C GLU A 66 -5.28 -0.54 2.48
N GLY A 67 -5.84 0.56 1.98
CA GLY A 67 -7.29 0.77 1.97
C GLY A 67 -8.04 -0.29 1.15
N TYR A 68 -7.49 -0.70 -0.01
CA TYR A 68 -8.06 -1.76 -0.85
C TYR A 68 -8.05 -3.11 -0.15
N THR A 69 -6.90 -3.53 0.37
CA THR A 69 -6.78 -4.81 1.10
C THR A 69 -7.69 -4.83 2.32
N SER A 70 -7.69 -3.76 3.12
CA SER A 70 -8.58 -3.62 4.28
C SER A 70 -10.06 -3.68 3.86
N TYR A 71 -10.44 -2.99 2.78
CA TYR A 71 -11.82 -3.02 2.28
C TYR A 71 -12.23 -4.43 1.78
N GLN A 72 -11.34 -5.13 1.08
CA GLN A 72 -11.61 -6.47 0.57
C GLN A 72 -11.88 -7.48 1.69
N PHE A 73 -11.15 -7.38 2.81
CA PHE A 73 -11.28 -8.33 3.92
C PHE A 73 -12.31 -7.91 4.99
N SER A 74 -12.45 -6.62 5.30
CA SER A 74 -13.38 -6.15 6.36
C SER A 74 -14.72 -5.64 5.84
N GLY A 75 -14.82 -5.26 4.57
CA GLY A 75 -16.02 -4.65 3.98
C GLY A 75 -16.35 -3.25 4.53
N GLU A 76 -15.48 -2.67 5.35
CA GLU A 76 -15.76 -1.39 6.02
C GLU A 76 -15.83 -0.22 5.04
N ARG A 77 -16.87 0.63 5.22
CA ARG A 77 -17.06 1.83 4.38
C ARG A 77 -15.92 2.84 4.52
N SER A 78 -15.32 2.96 5.71
CA SER A 78 -14.18 3.85 5.97
C SER A 78 -12.97 3.51 5.08
N SER A 79 -12.69 2.22 4.92
CA SER A 79 -11.60 1.72 4.07
C SER A 79 -11.81 2.04 2.59
N LYS A 80 -13.06 2.04 2.11
CA LYS A 80 -13.38 2.49 0.74
C LYS A 80 -13.01 3.94 0.50
N PHE A 81 -13.44 4.83 1.40
CA PHE A 81 -13.17 6.26 1.24
C PHE A 81 -11.67 6.51 1.28
N ARG A 82 -10.97 5.91 2.26
CA ARG A 82 -9.51 6.01 2.35
C ARG A 82 -8.83 5.58 1.06
N MET A 83 -9.21 4.45 0.49
CA MET A 83 -8.68 3.94 -0.79
C MET A 83 -8.90 4.95 -1.93
N ILE A 84 -10.11 5.48 -2.09
CA ILE A 84 -10.44 6.39 -3.21
C ILE A 84 -9.68 7.71 -3.06
N PHE A 85 -9.73 8.35 -1.88
CA PHE A 85 -9.09 9.65 -1.67
C PHE A 85 -7.56 9.56 -1.79
N SER A 86 -6.96 8.51 -1.23
CA SER A 86 -5.52 8.30 -1.37
C SER A 86 -5.12 7.93 -2.80
N GLY A 87 -5.92 7.13 -3.51
CA GLY A 87 -5.69 6.83 -4.93
C GLY A 87 -5.71 8.10 -5.79
N LEU A 88 -6.72 8.96 -5.59
CA LEU A 88 -6.80 10.25 -6.28
C LEU A 88 -5.62 11.17 -5.93
N ALA A 89 -5.26 11.28 -4.65
CA ALA A 89 -4.10 12.05 -4.22
C ALA A 89 -2.81 11.54 -4.88
N SER A 90 -2.61 10.22 -4.93
CA SER A 90 -1.45 9.59 -5.59
C SER A 90 -1.32 10.01 -7.05
N ILE A 91 -2.43 9.95 -7.81
CA ILE A 91 -2.47 10.36 -9.22
C ILE A 91 -2.14 11.85 -9.38
N ILE A 92 -2.74 12.71 -8.55
CA ILE A 92 -2.50 14.16 -8.60
C ILE A 92 -1.02 14.47 -8.35
N TYR A 93 -0.42 13.86 -7.33
CA TYR A 93 1.00 14.06 -7.03
C TYR A 93 1.92 13.49 -8.12
N LEU A 94 1.55 12.38 -8.74
CA LEU A 94 2.30 11.83 -9.87
C LEU A 94 2.27 12.77 -11.07
N ILE A 95 1.10 13.30 -11.43
CA ILE A 95 0.95 14.28 -12.51
C ILE A 95 1.80 15.52 -12.22
N ASN A 96 1.74 16.06 -10.99
CA ASN A 96 2.57 17.19 -10.59
C ASN A 96 4.07 16.90 -10.68
N HIS A 97 4.50 15.68 -10.32
CA HIS A 97 5.89 15.27 -10.47
C HIS A 97 6.32 15.21 -11.94
N ILE A 98 5.50 14.64 -12.82
CA ILE A 98 5.76 14.56 -14.27
C ILE A 98 5.84 15.95 -14.88
N LEU A 99 4.88 16.82 -14.57
CA LEU A 99 4.85 18.21 -15.06
C LEU A 99 6.09 18.98 -14.60
N TYR A 100 6.49 18.82 -13.33
CA TYR A 100 7.71 19.42 -12.79
C TYR A 100 8.99 18.85 -13.41
N SER A 101 9.00 17.58 -13.81
CA SER A 101 10.19 16.95 -14.41
C SER A 101 10.40 17.31 -15.88
N ILE A 102 9.33 17.70 -16.59
CA ILE A 102 9.37 18.01 -18.02
C ILE A 102 9.41 19.53 -18.28
N GLY A 103 9.06 20.35 -17.27
CA GLY A 103 9.05 21.82 -17.33
C GLY A 103 10.10 22.47 -16.45
#